data_AF-A0A812LNQ1-F1
#
_entry.id   AF-A0A812LNQ1-F1
#
_cell.length_a   1.000
_cell.length_b   1.000
_cell.length_c   1.000
_cell.angle_alpha   90.00
_cell.angle_beta   90.00
_cell.angle_gamma   90.00
#
_symmetry.space_group_name_H-M   'P 1'
#
loop_
_entity.id
_entity.type
_entity.pdbx_description
1 polymer ?
#
loop_
_entity_poly.entity_id
_entity_poly.type
_entity_poly.pdbx_seq_one_letter_code
_entity_poly.pdbx_strand_id
1 'polypeptide(L)'
;MSHPEPRALKKLQPVTRQAGTKGSRHKINKHWAWARKVRVSVIQRKVAYLALKARWKWNEVEKICQRLTEEWQQPPLLALLLPTAASEEALTALDSLSDRGVLNLSTETLYCGQEVCLWILRWTGDNPTNDPPAITLELFASMVTMATAKLHPPDSGPFLWPLHDKDIASAIALCEYAGNDAPWWRKVLWGLRIIQPPGGTVLEECLLDHYGREVGYVFAWTNLFTRSLWGLTAVCMLFWICGARPQMGGYEGVLWYILQFLILCWAICLSAAAGLQIEHIRAYAYLH
;
A
#
# COMPACT_ATOMS: atom_id res chain seq x y z
N MET A 1 -62.90 30.05 -32.01
CA MET A 1 -62.10 28.88 -32.43
C MET A 1 -60.69 29.35 -32.70
N SER A 2 -59.81 29.19 -31.71
CA SER A 2 -58.44 29.69 -31.74
C SER A 2 -57.52 28.55 -31.29
N HIS A 3 -56.80 27.97 -32.24
CA HIS A 3 -55.73 27.01 -31.99
C HIS A 3 -54.60 27.68 -31.18
N PRO A 4 -54.10 27.08 -30.09
CA PRO A 4 -52.85 27.52 -29.49
C PRO A 4 -51.65 26.92 -30.25
N GLU A 5 -50.65 27.77 -30.50
CA GLU A 5 -49.34 27.43 -31.07
C GLU A 5 -48.59 26.35 -30.26
N PRO A 6 -47.79 25.49 -30.93
CA PRO A 6 -46.90 24.57 -30.24
C PRO A 6 -45.67 25.31 -29.69
N ARG A 7 -45.50 25.28 -28.36
CA ARG A 7 -44.29 25.74 -27.66
C ARG A 7 -43.06 24.95 -28.12
N ALA A 8 -42.07 25.66 -28.64
CA ALA A 8 -40.77 25.12 -29.01
C ALA A 8 -40.06 24.45 -27.81
N LEU A 9 -39.76 23.15 -27.95
CA LEU A 9 -38.88 22.41 -27.06
C LEU A 9 -37.45 22.94 -27.19
N LYS A 10 -37.00 23.67 -26.16
CA LYS A 10 -35.62 24.11 -25.98
C LYS A 10 -34.74 22.87 -25.81
N LYS A 11 -33.96 22.51 -26.83
CA LYS A 11 -32.92 21.47 -26.75
C LYS A 11 -31.98 21.78 -25.58
N LEU A 12 -32.02 20.95 -24.54
CA LEU A 12 -31.02 20.92 -23.48
C LEU A 12 -29.69 20.49 -24.10
N GLN A 13 -28.75 21.44 -24.23
CA GLN A 13 -27.35 21.11 -24.51
C GLN A 13 -26.74 20.48 -23.25
N PRO A 14 -25.98 19.38 -23.37
CA PRO A 14 -25.25 18.82 -22.24
C PRO A 14 -24.16 19.80 -21.80
N VAL A 15 -24.27 20.31 -20.59
CA VAL A 15 -23.22 21.08 -19.92
C VAL A 15 -22.10 20.12 -19.55
N THR A 16 -21.13 19.93 -20.44
CA THR A 16 -19.83 19.35 -20.10
C THR A 16 -19.09 20.31 -19.17
N ARG A 17 -19.30 20.16 -17.85
CA ARG A 17 -18.41 20.70 -16.82
C ARG A 17 -17.10 19.92 -16.84
N GLN A 18 -16.14 20.37 -17.66
CA GLN A 18 -14.73 20.09 -17.39
C GLN A 18 -14.30 20.93 -16.17
N ALA A 19 -14.53 20.40 -14.96
CA ALA A 19 -13.94 20.96 -13.76
C ALA A 19 -12.43 20.71 -13.79
N GLY A 20 -11.66 21.79 -13.92
CA GLY A 20 -10.21 21.76 -14.03
C GLY A 20 -9.52 21.08 -12.85
N THR A 21 -8.91 19.92 -13.12
CA THR A 21 -8.02 19.19 -12.20
C THR A 21 -6.66 19.87 -12.00
N LYS A 22 -6.35 20.93 -12.78
CA LYS A 22 -5.07 21.66 -12.69
C LYS A 22 -4.91 22.48 -11.39
N GLY A 23 -6.01 23.01 -10.82
CA GLY A 23 -5.95 23.83 -9.60
C GLY A 23 -5.71 23.04 -8.30
N SER A 24 -6.24 21.80 -8.23
CA SER A 24 -6.09 20.94 -7.06
C SER A 24 -4.69 20.32 -6.96
N ARG A 25 -4.15 19.82 -8.09
CA ARG A 25 -2.77 19.29 -8.15
C ARG A 25 -1.71 20.32 -7.76
N HIS A 26 -1.89 21.59 -8.11
CA HIS A 26 -0.90 22.63 -7.81
C HIS A 26 -0.88 23.03 -6.32
N LYS A 27 -2.03 23.01 -5.64
CA LYS A 27 -2.10 23.21 -4.18
C LYS A 27 -1.47 22.02 -3.45
N ILE A 28 -1.82 20.80 -3.85
CA ILE A 28 -1.24 19.57 -3.28
C ILE A 28 0.29 19.57 -3.44
N ASN A 29 0.82 19.91 -4.62
CA ASN A 29 2.27 19.98 -4.85
C ASN A 29 3.00 21.04 -4.00
N LYS A 30 2.38 22.19 -3.69
CA LYS A 30 2.95 23.18 -2.76
C LYS A 30 2.97 22.66 -1.32
N HIS A 31 1.94 21.93 -0.89
CA HIS A 31 1.85 21.36 0.45
C HIS A 31 2.90 20.25 0.65
N TRP A 32 3.14 19.41 -0.37
CA TRP A 32 4.21 18.42 -0.35
C TRP A 32 5.63 19.01 -0.49
N ALA A 33 5.76 20.24 -1.00
CA ALA A 33 7.05 20.94 -0.99
C ALA A 33 7.47 21.35 0.43
N TRP A 34 6.51 21.73 1.29
CA TRP A 34 6.74 21.94 2.72
C TRP A 34 7.13 20.64 3.45
N ALA A 35 6.39 19.55 3.21
CA ALA A 35 6.68 18.24 3.81
C ALA A 35 8.09 17.71 3.45
N ARG A 36 8.56 18.01 2.23
CA ARG A 36 9.94 17.73 1.80
C ARG A 36 10.98 18.60 2.52
N LYS A 37 10.66 19.86 2.82
CA LYS A 37 11.56 20.81 3.49
C LYS A 37 11.73 20.51 4.99
N VAL A 38 10.70 19.97 5.64
CA VAL A 38 10.66 19.72 7.11
C VAL A 38 11.07 18.29 7.49
N ARG A 39 11.46 17.43 6.53
CA ARG A 39 11.75 15.98 6.77
C ARG A 39 10.64 15.31 7.58
N VAL A 40 9.40 15.53 7.14
CA VAL A 40 8.20 15.03 7.80
C VAL A 40 8.16 13.50 7.67
N SER A 41 8.08 12.80 8.81
CA SER A 41 8.08 11.33 8.86
C SER A 41 6.81 10.75 8.23
N VAL A 42 6.83 9.46 7.88
CA VAL A 42 5.68 8.78 7.23
C VAL A 42 4.40 8.93 8.05
N ILE A 43 4.49 8.85 9.37
CA ILE A 43 3.35 8.99 10.29
C ILE A 43 2.79 10.42 10.24
N GLN A 44 3.64 11.45 10.22
CA GLN A 44 3.18 12.84 10.15
C GLN A 44 2.53 13.16 8.79
N ARG A 45 3.01 12.54 7.70
CA ARG A 45 2.34 12.65 6.39
C ARG A 45 0.95 12.00 6.44
N LYS A 46 0.83 10.83 7.09
CA LYS A 46 -0.46 10.15 7.28
C LYS A 46 -1.41 10.98 8.16
N VAL A 47 -0.94 11.53 9.27
CA VAL A 47 -1.73 12.44 10.13
C VAL A 47 -2.16 13.70 9.37
N ALA A 48 -1.25 14.31 8.61
CA ALA A 48 -1.57 15.49 7.81
C ALA A 48 -2.62 15.21 6.74
N TYR A 49 -2.49 14.06 6.08
CA TYR A 49 -3.44 13.59 5.08
C TYR A 49 -4.82 13.31 5.67
N LEU A 50 -4.88 12.59 6.80
CA LEU A 50 -6.13 12.29 7.50
C LEU A 50 -6.82 13.57 8.01
N ALA A 51 -6.07 14.51 8.58
CA ALA A 51 -6.62 15.79 9.05
C ALA A 51 -7.16 16.65 7.90
N LEU A 52 -6.45 16.70 6.76
CA LEU A 52 -6.94 17.36 5.54
C LEU A 52 -8.22 16.70 5.00
N LYS A 53 -8.31 15.38 5.03
CA LYS A 53 -9.49 14.61 4.59
C LYS A 53 -10.69 14.85 5.53
N ALA A 54 -10.43 15.06 6.82
CA ALA A 54 -11.39 15.54 7.81
C ALA A 54 -11.73 17.05 7.67
N ARG A 55 -11.24 17.73 6.62
CA ARG A 55 -11.47 19.14 6.29
C ARG A 55 -10.86 20.16 7.26
N TRP A 56 -9.79 19.79 7.96
CA TRP A 56 -9.10 20.73 8.85
C TRP A 56 -8.36 21.79 8.04
N LYS A 57 -8.20 23.00 8.60
CA LYS A 57 -7.45 24.05 7.91
C LYS A 57 -5.97 23.68 7.89
N TRP A 58 -5.27 23.92 6.78
CA TRP A 58 -3.85 23.56 6.66
C TRP A 58 -2.98 24.16 7.77
N ASN A 59 -3.27 25.38 8.22
CA ASN A 59 -2.55 26.01 9.34
C ASN A 59 -2.72 25.26 10.67
N GLU A 60 -3.84 24.54 10.86
CA GLU A 60 -4.08 23.69 12.04
C GLU A 60 -3.33 22.38 11.89
N VAL A 61 -3.38 21.77 10.70
CA VAL A 61 -2.64 20.56 10.36
C VAL A 61 -1.13 20.76 10.50
N GLU A 62 -0.60 21.86 9.96
CA GLU A 62 0.81 22.24 10.06
C GLU A 62 1.25 22.42 11.52
N LYS A 63 0.44 23.11 12.33
CA LYS A 63 0.71 23.27 13.77
C LYS A 63 0.69 21.94 14.53
N ILE A 64 -0.17 21.00 14.13
CA ILE A 64 -0.22 19.66 14.74
C ILE A 64 0.99 18.85 14.30
N CYS A 65 1.35 18.86 13.02
CA CYS A 65 2.55 18.18 12.55
C CYS A 65 3.82 18.79 13.17
N GLN A 66 3.89 20.11 13.36
CA GLN A 66 4.99 20.78 14.06
C GLN A 66 5.01 20.39 15.55
N ARG A 67 3.88 20.45 16.25
CA ARG A 67 3.78 19.98 17.64
C ARG A 67 4.17 18.53 17.76
N LEU A 68 3.65 17.67 16.89
CA LEU A 68 4.05 16.27 16.80
C LEU A 68 5.56 16.18 16.55
N THR A 69 6.15 16.93 15.62
CA THR A 69 7.62 16.89 15.39
C THR A 69 8.42 17.29 16.62
N GLU A 70 7.99 18.32 17.34
CA GLU A 70 8.64 18.84 18.55
C GLU A 70 8.42 17.90 19.76
N GLU A 71 7.23 17.34 19.90
CA GLU A 71 6.85 16.34 20.91
C GLU A 71 7.40 14.93 20.59
N TRP A 72 7.77 14.64 19.34
CA TRP A 72 8.33 13.36 18.87
C TRP A 72 9.85 13.27 19.03
N GLN A 73 10.48 14.24 19.68
CA GLN A 73 11.73 13.96 20.41
C GLN A 73 11.51 13.04 21.63
N GLN A 74 10.25 12.69 21.90
CA GLN A 74 9.80 11.83 22.98
C GLN A 74 8.89 10.70 22.42
N PRO A 75 8.61 9.65 23.24
CA PRO A 75 8.60 8.21 22.95
C PRO A 75 7.61 7.70 21.86
N PRO A 76 7.76 6.43 21.40
CA PRO A 76 7.00 5.87 20.29
C PRO A 76 5.48 5.98 20.47
N LEU A 77 4.81 6.43 19.40
CA LEU A 77 3.36 6.53 19.29
C LEU A 77 2.82 5.44 18.38
N LEU A 78 1.76 4.77 18.83
CA LEU A 78 1.04 3.75 18.07
C LEU A 78 -0.41 4.19 17.88
N ALA A 79 -0.89 4.13 16.65
CA ALA A 79 -2.30 4.34 16.33
C ALA A 79 -2.98 2.98 16.14
N LEU A 80 -4.06 2.75 16.86
CA LEU A 80 -4.82 1.51 16.85
C LEU A 80 -6.29 1.84 16.52
N LEU A 81 -6.87 1.10 15.57
CA LEU A 81 -8.29 1.20 15.22
C LEU A 81 -9.00 -0.05 15.74
N LEU A 82 -10.06 0.12 16.53
CA LEU A 82 -10.87 -0.97 17.04
C LEU A 82 -12.36 -0.68 16.80
N PRO A 83 -13.23 -1.69 16.65
CA PRO A 83 -14.67 -1.47 16.56
C PRO A 83 -15.19 -0.73 17.80
N THR A 84 -16.10 0.24 17.63
CA THR A 84 -16.67 1.00 18.77
C THR A 84 -17.40 0.06 19.75
N ALA A 85 -18.02 -1.00 19.24
CA ALA A 85 -18.66 -2.04 20.06
C ALA A 85 -17.70 -2.78 21.01
N ALA A 86 -16.40 -2.80 20.70
CA ALA A 86 -15.37 -3.42 21.54
C ALA A 86 -14.62 -2.39 22.42
N SER A 87 -15.10 -1.15 22.51
CA SER A 87 -14.38 -0.05 23.18
C SER A 87 -14.17 -0.26 24.68
N GLU A 88 -15.14 -0.81 25.41
CA GLU A 88 -15.00 -1.09 26.86
C GLU A 88 -14.02 -2.25 27.13
N GLU A 89 -14.09 -3.30 26.31
CA GLU A 89 -13.16 -4.43 26.39
C GLU A 89 -11.74 -4.00 25.98
N ALA A 90 -11.63 -3.12 24.98
CA ALA A 90 -10.39 -2.50 24.57
C ALA A 90 -9.78 -1.63 25.67
N LEU A 91 -10.60 -0.82 26.33
CA LEU A 91 -10.16 -0.01 27.45
C LEU A 91 -9.63 -0.90 28.57
N THR A 92 -10.33 -1.98 28.91
CA THR A 92 -9.86 -2.96 29.92
C THR A 92 -8.54 -3.64 29.52
N ALA A 93 -8.42 -4.04 28.25
CA ALA A 93 -7.20 -4.66 27.72
C ALA A 93 -6.01 -3.67 27.69
N LEU A 94 -6.25 -2.41 27.32
CA LEU A 94 -5.25 -1.36 27.26
C LEU A 94 -4.89 -0.81 28.65
N ASP A 95 -5.83 -0.77 29.59
CA ASP A 95 -5.58 -0.39 30.98
C ASP A 95 -4.64 -1.38 31.67
N SER A 96 -4.67 -2.67 31.28
CA SER A 96 -3.67 -3.64 31.74
C SER A 96 -2.24 -3.32 31.27
N LEU A 97 -2.10 -2.48 30.25
CA LEU A 97 -0.81 -1.96 29.76
C LEU A 97 -0.45 -0.61 30.39
N SER A 98 -1.37 0.04 31.14
CA SER A 98 -1.13 1.35 31.77
C SER A 98 0.03 1.31 32.78
N ASP A 99 0.22 0.18 33.48
CA ASP A 99 1.35 -0.09 34.37
C ASP A 99 2.71 -0.03 33.65
N ARG A 100 2.71 -0.16 32.32
CA ARG A 100 3.91 -0.02 31.46
C ARG A 100 4.07 1.38 30.89
N GLY A 101 3.26 2.32 31.36
CA GLY A 101 3.24 3.70 30.93
C GLY A 101 2.59 3.83 29.56
N VAL A 102 1.30 3.52 29.41
CA VAL A 102 0.59 3.77 28.16
C VAL A 102 -0.41 4.88 28.38
N LEU A 103 -0.18 6.04 27.76
CA LEU A 103 -1.18 7.11 27.69
C LEU A 103 -2.10 6.84 26.49
N ASN A 104 -3.40 6.81 26.73
CA ASN A 104 -4.42 6.59 25.72
C ASN A 104 -5.21 7.89 25.44
N LEU A 105 -5.31 8.24 24.16
CA LEU A 105 -6.31 9.20 23.66
C LEU A 105 -7.19 8.43 22.69
N SER A 106 -8.50 8.43 22.92
CA SER A 106 -9.45 7.76 22.04
C SER A 106 -10.42 8.76 21.41
N THR A 107 -10.81 8.50 20.17
CA THR A 107 -11.85 9.27 19.48
C THR A 107 -12.67 8.35 18.59
N GLU A 108 -13.99 8.46 18.68
CA GLU A 108 -14.90 7.73 17.82
C GLU A 108 -14.88 8.34 16.41
N THR A 109 -14.88 7.48 15.40
CA THR A 109 -14.87 7.87 13.99
C THR A 109 -15.58 6.82 13.14
N LEU A 110 -15.86 7.18 11.89
CA LEU A 110 -16.43 6.28 10.89
C LEU A 110 -15.34 5.89 9.91
N TYR A 111 -14.99 4.60 9.87
CA TYR A 111 -14.06 4.04 8.89
C TYR A 111 -14.80 3.02 8.03
N CYS A 112 -14.83 3.28 6.71
CA CYS A 112 -15.52 2.42 5.75
C CYS A 112 -17.00 2.14 6.08
N GLY A 113 -17.69 3.10 6.70
CA GLY A 113 -19.09 2.97 7.10
C GLY A 113 -19.31 2.14 8.37
N GLN A 114 -18.24 1.72 9.03
CA GLN A 114 -18.28 1.08 10.35
C GLN A 114 -17.83 2.09 11.42
N GLU A 115 -18.52 2.07 12.56
CA GLU A 115 -18.14 2.85 13.73
C GLU A 115 -16.91 2.19 14.37
N VAL A 116 -15.81 2.94 14.41
CA VAL A 116 -14.55 2.52 14.99
C VAL A 116 -14.05 3.58 15.96
N CYS A 117 -13.32 3.15 16.97
CA CYS A 117 -12.61 4.00 17.90
C CYS A 117 -11.12 4.03 17.52
N LEU A 118 -10.60 5.22 17.23
CA LEU A 118 -9.17 5.46 17.01
C LEU A 118 -8.51 5.73 18.35
N TRP A 119 -7.59 4.85 18.73
CA TRP A 119 -6.75 4.96 19.91
C TRP A 119 -5.36 5.43 19.50
N ILE A 120 -4.88 6.49 20.12
CA ILE A 120 -3.49 6.94 20.05
C ILE A 120 -2.85 6.56 21.37
N LEU A 121 -1.91 5.62 21.29
CA LEU A 121 -1.19 5.08 22.43
C LEU A 121 0.22 5.65 22.42
N ARG A 122 0.62 6.25 23.53
CA ARG A 122 1.99 6.73 23.74
C ARG A 122 2.67 5.84 24.75
N TRP A 123 3.82 5.29 24.38
CA TRP A 123 4.71 4.64 25.34
C TRP A 123 5.29 5.69 26.27
N THR A 124 5.25 5.50 27.58
CA THR A 124 5.83 6.38 28.61
C THR A 124 6.68 5.59 29.59
N GLY A 125 6.84 4.28 29.38
CA GLY A 125 7.78 3.47 30.13
C GLY A 125 9.21 3.92 29.85
N ASP A 126 10.05 3.90 30.88
CA ASP A 126 11.49 4.06 30.71
C ASP A 126 11.98 2.94 29.78
N ASN A 127 12.77 3.28 28.75
CA ASN A 127 13.38 2.30 27.86
C ASN A 127 14.52 1.59 28.60
N PRO A 128 14.28 0.42 29.22
CA PRO A 128 15.22 -0.13 30.20
C PRO A 128 16.46 -0.70 29.51
N THR A 129 16.35 -1.01 28.22
CA THR A 129 17.37 -1.68 27.41
C THR A 129 18.19 -0.71 26.57
N ASN A 130 17.90 0.59 26.61
CA ASN A 130 18.55 1.61 25.77
C ASN A 130 18.43 1.27 24.26
N ASP A 131 17.41 0.50 23.90
CA ASP A 131 17.21 0.03 22.53
C ASP A 131 16.88 1.19 21.59
N PRO A 132 17.25 1.10 20.30
CA PRO A 132 16.81 2.04 19.29
C PRO A 132 15.28 2.22 19.32
N PRO A 133 14.76 3.46 19.14
CA PRO A 133 13.32 3.75 19.21
C PRO A 133 12.45 2.87 18.28
N ALA A 134 13.01 2.39 17.18
CA ALA A 134 12.34 1.47 16.26
C ALA A 134 12.05 0.11 16.91
N ILE A 135 13.00 -0.46 17.66
CA ILE A 135 12.83 -1.74 18.36
C ILE A 135 11.82 -1.57 19.50
N THR A 136 11.90 -0.44 20.24
CA THR A 136 10.91 -0.12 21.27
C THR A 136 9.50 0.01 20.69
N LEU A 137 9.35 0.64 19.52
CA LEU A 137 8.05 0.74 18.83
C LEU A 137 7.52 -0.63 18.38
N GLU A 138 8.39 -1.51 17.87
CA GLU A 138 8.00 -2.85 17.42
C GLU A 138 7.56 -3.73 18.60
N LEU A 139 8.31 -3.71 19.69
CA LEU A 139 7.92 -4.37 20.95
C LEU A 139 6.60 -3.82 21.47
N PHE A 140 6.43 -2.49 21.43
CA PHE A 140 5.19 -1.84 21.84
C PHE A 140 4.00 -2.25 20.97
N ALA A 141 4.17 -2.26 19.65
CA ALA A 141 3.15 -2.73 18.71
C ALA A 141 2.78 -4.19 18.96
N SER A 142 3.77 -5.05 19.22
CA SER A 142 3.57 -6.47 19.54
C SER A 142 2.74 -6.65 20.83
N MET A 143 3.08 -5.91 21.89
CA MET A 143 2.34 -5.95 23.16
C MET A 143 0.89 -5.51 23.00
N VAL A 144 0.65 -4.39 22.31
CA VAL A 144 -0.70 -3.89 22.05
C VAL A 144 -1.48 -4.90 21.21
N THR A 145 -0.87 -5.46 20.17
CA THR A 145 -1.50 -6.47 19.30
C THR A 145 -1.88 -7.72 20.08
N MET A 146 -1.03 -8.21 20.98
CA MET A 146 -1.35 -9.35 21.84
C MET A 146 -2.50 -9.06 22.79
N ALA A 147 -2.54 -7.86 23.39
CA ALA A 147 -3.60 -7.44 24.30
C ALA A 147 -4.95 -7.31 23.58
N THR A 148 -4.95 -6.83 22.34
CA THR A 148 -6.18 -6.58 21.57
C THR A 148 -6.56 -7.73 20.64
N ALA A 149 -5.77 -8.80 20.58
CA ALA A 149 -5.94 -9.95 19.68
C ALA A 149 -7.39 -10.50 19.65
N LYS A 150 -8.04 -10.57 20.82
CA LYS A 150 -9.40 -11.10 20.99
C LYS A 150 -10.51 -10.16 20.52
N LEU A 151 -10.19 -8.86 20.40
CA LEU A 151 -11.12 -7.80 20.01
C LEU A 151 -11.17 -7.60 18.50
N HIS A 152 -10.25 -8.25 17.77
CA HIS A 152 -10.30 -8.27 16.33
C HIS A 152 -11.46 -9.17 15.87
N PRO A 153 -12.34 -8.68 14.98
CA PRO A 153 -13.46 -9.47 14.49
C PRO A 153 -12.97 -10.79 13.88
N PRO A 154 -13.56 -11.95 14.22
CA PRO A 154 -13.12 -13.26 13.74
C PRO A 154 -13.25 -13.42 12.21
N ASP A 155 -14.19 -12.69 11.61
CA ASP A 155 -14.48 -12.71 10.17
C ASP A 155 -13.73 -11.62 9.39
N SER A 156 -13.10 -10.67 10.08
CA SER A 156 -12.14 -9.78 9.44
C SER A 156 -10.82 -10.52 9.37
N GLY A 157 -10.41 -10.94 8.17
CA GLY A 157 -9.09 -11.54 7.92
C GLY A 157 -7.96 -10.71 8.54
N PRO A 158 -6.71 -11.23 8.57
CA PRO A 158 -5.59 -10.63 9.30
C PRO A 158 -5.60 -9.13 9.11
N PHE A 159 -5.68 -8.39 10.24
CA PHE A 159 -5.98 -6.96 10.36
C PHE A 159 -5.02 -6.02 9.59
N LEU A 160 -4.13 -6.60 8.79
CA LEU A 160 -3.40 -6.00 7.69
C LEU A 160 -4.24 -5.74 6.42
N TRP A 161 -5.44 -6.31 6.28
CA TRP A 161 -6.30 -6.01 5.11
C TRP A 161 -7.08 -4.69 5.17
N PRO A 162 -7.51 -4.14 6.34
CA PRO A 162 -8.01 -2.77 6.40
C PRO A 162 -6.91 -1.70 6.43
N LEU A 163 -5.62 -2.09 6.46
CA LEU A 163 -4.47 -1.17 6.40
C LEU A 163 -4.20 -0.59 5.00
N HIS A 164 -4.90 -1.08 3.96
CA HIS A 164 -4.88 -0.38 2.69
C HIS A 164 -5.70 0.91 2.83
N ASP A 165 -4.99 2.04 2.95
CA ASP A 165 -5.60 3.36 2.73
C ASP A 165 -6.45 3.27 1.44
N LYS A 166 -7.55 4.03 1.36
CA LYS A 166 -8.38 4.09 0.16
C LYS A 166 -7.51 4.31 -1.08
N ASP A 167 -6.39 5.01 -0.92
CA ASP A 167 -5.39 5.25 -1.95
C ASP A 167 -4.63 3.97 -2.36
N ILE A 168 -4.23 3.09 -1.43
CA ILE A 168 -3.60 1.79 -1.75
C ILE A 168 -4.62 0.81 -2.30
N ALA A 169 -5.81 0.74 -1.72
CA ALA A 169 -6.90 -0.07 -2.26
C ALA A 169 -7.27 0.41 -3.67
N SER A 170 -7.25 1.73 -3.89
CA SER A 170 -7.44 2.31 -5.23
C SER A 170 -6.24 2.11 -6.14
N ALA A 171 -5.00 2.04 -5.63
CA ALA A 171 -3.79 1.80 -6.42
C ALA A 171 -3.69 0.33 -6.85
N ILE A 172 -4.08 -0.61 -5.97
CA ILE A 172 -4.32 -2.02 -6.29
C ILE A 172 -5.43 -2.09 -7.33
N ALA A 173 -6.59 -1.47 -7.06
CA ALA A 173 -7.70 -1.44 -7.99
C ALA A 173 -7.33 -0.76 -9.31
N LEU A 174 -6.48 0.28 -9.35
CA LEU A 174 -6.01 0.98 -10.55
C LEU A 174 -4.95 0.17 -11.31
N CYS A 175 -4.11 -0.59 -10.61
CA CYS A 175 -3.20 -1.53 -11.25
C CYS A 175 -3.94 -2.73 -11.83
N GLU A 176 -5.10 -3.09 -11.27
CA GLU A 176 -6.05 -4.04 -11.85
C GLU A 176 -6.92 -3.38 -12.94
N TYR A 177 -7.25 -2.09 -12.79
CA TYR A 177 -8.05 -1.32 -13.72
C TYR A 177 -7.19 -0.79 -14.85
N ALA A 178 -6.91 -1.69 -15.78
CA ALA A 178 -6.49 -1.30 -17.10
C ALA A 178 -7.48 -0.26 -17.65
N GLY A 179 -7.02 0.98 -17.87
CA GLY A 179 -7.86 2.08 -18.34
C GLY A 179 -8.82 1.61 -19.45
N ASN A 180 -10.04 2.15 -19.49
CA ASN A 180 -11.10 1.63 -20.37
C ASN A 180 -10.70 1.59 -21.85
N ASP A 181 -9.72 2.40 -22.24
CA ASP A 181 -9.18 2.50 -23.60
C ASP A 181 -8.18 1.38 -23.97
N ALA A 182 -7.70 0.59 -23.01
CA ALA A 182 -6.80 -0.53 -23.31
C ALA A 182 -7.61 -1.70 -23.92
N PRO A 183 -7.11 -2.34 -24.99
CA PRO A 183 -7.79 -3.50 -25.56
C PRO A 183 -7.85 -4.65 -24.54
N TRP A 184 -8.94 -5.42 -24.58
CA TRP A 184 -9.27 -6.43 -23.57
C TRP A 184 -8.14 -7.45 -23.32
N TRP A 185 -7.44 -7.88 -24.38
CA TRP A 185 -6.33 -8.84 -24.27
C TRP A 185 -5.18 -8.29 -23.43
N ARG A 186 -4.93 -6.98 -23.51
CA ARG A 186 -3.87 -6.32 -22.73
C ARG A 186 -4.26 -6.26 -21.25
N LYS A 187 -5.54 -6.08 -20.95
CA LYS A 187 -6.07 -6.16 -19.58
C LYS A 187 -5.84 -7.54 -18.98
N VAL A 188 -6.10 -8.59 -19.77
CA VAL A 188 -5.83 -9.99 -19.35
C VAL A 188 -4.34 -10.20 -19.09
N LEU A 189 -3.46 -9.75 -20.00
CA LEU A 189 -2.00 -9.87 -19.80
C LEU A 189 -1.48 -9.05 -18.62
N TRP A 190 -2.12 -7.94 -18.27
CA TRP A 190 -1.82 -7.18 -17.04
C TRP A 190 -2.32 -7.89 -15.78
N GLY A 191 -3.53 -8.44 -15.79
CA GLY A 191 -4.07 -9.24 -14.69
C GLY A 191 -3.22 -10.47 -14.39
N LEU A 192 -2.74 -11.14 -15.45
CA LEU A 192 -1.77 -12.25 -15.35
C LEU A 192 -0.34 -11.78 -15.01
N ARG A 193 -0.13 -10.47 -14.86
CA ARG A 193 1.15 -9.80 -14.61
C ARG A 193 2.23 -10.01 -15.68
N ILE A 194 1.89 -10.55 -16.85
CA ILE A 194 2.79 -10.81 -17.97
C ILE A 194 3.41 -9.50 -18.49
N ILE A 195 2.60 -8.45 -18.65
CA ILE A 195 3.04 -7.14 -19.14
C ILE A 195 2.98 -6.12 -18.01
N GLN A 196 3.95 -5.21 -17.98
CA GLN A 196 3.96 -4.07 -17.06
C GLN A 196 3.17 -2.89 -17.66
N PRO A 197 2.34 -2.17 -16.88
CA PRO A 197 1.68 -0.98 -17.37
C PRO A 197 2.71 0.10 -17.76
N PRO A 198 2.46 0.87 -18.83
CA PRO A 198 3.37 1.94 -19.25
C PRO A 198 3.45 3.02 -18.16
N GLY A 199 4.67 3.32 -17.71
CA GLY A 199 4.92 4.28 -16.63
C GLY A 199 5.23 3.67 -15.26
N GLY A 200 5.39 2.34 -15.17
CA GLY A 200 5.63 1.66 -13.90
C GLY A 200 4.32 1.33 -13.16
N THR A 201 4.41 0.51 -12.12
CA THR A 201 3.24 0.19 -11.29
C THR A 201 3.06 1.27 -10.24
N VAL A 202 2.04 2.12 -10.40
CA VAL A 202 1.59 3.08 -9.37
C VAL A 202 1.44 2.40 -8.00
N LEU A 203 1.07 1.12 -8.00
CA LEU A 203 1.05 0.27 -6.81
C LEU A 203 2.40 0.17 -6.10
N GLU A 204 3.50 0.04 -6.82
CA GLU A 204 4.84 -0.09 -6.22
C GLU A 204 5.26 1.21 -5.52
N GLU A 205 5.01 2.37 -6.15
CA GLU A 205 5.21 3.67 -5.51
C GLU A 205 4.33 3.81 -4.26
N CYS A 206 3.04 3.45 -4.36
CA CYS A 206 2.14 3.50 -3.21
C CYS A 206 2.57 2.54 -2.09
N LEU A 207 3.02 1.33 -2.42
CA LEU A 207 3.50 0.35 -1.43
C LEU A 207 4.76 0.85 -0.74
N LEU A 208 5.71 1.40 -1.51
CA LEU A 208 6.93 2.03 -0.98
C LEU A 208 6.60 3.19 -0.03
N ASP A 209 5.66 4.05 -0.41
CA ASP A 209 5.24 5.20 0.39
C ASP A 209 4.51 4.81 1.67
N HIS A 210 3.71 3.73 1.65
CA HIS A 210 2.81 3.39 2.75
C HIS A 210 3.33 2.31 3.70
N TYR A 211 4.03 1.30 3.18
CA TYR A 211 4.55 0.15 3.92
C TYR A 211 6.07 0.17 4.04
N GLY A 212 6.73 1.11 3.36
CA GLY A 212 8.18 1.23 3.38
C GLY A 212 8.88 0.35 2.34
N ARG A 213 10.21 0.45 2.34
CA ARG A 213 11.07 -0.09 1.28
C ARG A 213 11.05 -1.60 1.20
N GLU A 214 11.09 -2.26 2.36
CA GLU A 214 11.18 -3.72 2.43
C GLU A 214 9.95 -4.38 1.81
N VAL A 215 8.75 -3.87 2.11
CA VAL A 215 7.50 -4.38 1.53
C VAL A 215 7.43 -4.08 0.04
N GLY A 216 7.79 -2.86 -0.37
CA GLY A 216 7.87 -2.51 -1.79
C GLY A 216 8.82 -3.45 -2.56
N TYR A 217 9.97 -3.77 -1.99
CA TYR A 217 10.94 -4.72 -2.57
C TYR A 217 10.34 -6.12 -2.73
N VAL A 218 9.66 -6.66 -1.71
CA VAL A 218 9.02 -7.99 -1.80
C VAL A 218 7.98 -8.03 -2.93
N PHE A 219 7.18 -6.97 -3.09
CA PHE A 219 6.19 -6.90 -4.17
C PHE A 219 6.83 -6.73 -5.56
N ALA A 220 7.87 -5.90 -5.66
CA ALA A 220 8.64 -5.72 -6.90
C ALA A 220 9.28 -7.04 -7.34
N TRP A 221 9.91 -7.75 -6.40
CA TRP A 221 10.50 -9.06 -6.62
C TRP A 221 9.46 -10.09 -7.04
N THR A 222 8.31 -10.13 -6.34
CA THR A 222 7.20 -11.04 -6.68
C THR A 222 6.72 -10.80 -8.11
N ASN A 223 6.57 -9.54 -8.52
CA ASN A 223 6.17 -9.19 -9.89
C ASN A 223 7.22 -9.61 -10.93
N LEU A 224 8.51 -9.42 -10.66
CA LEU A 224 9.59 -9.87 -11.52
C LEU A 224 9.60 -11.40 -11.66
N PHE A 225 9.46 -12.11 -10.53
CA PHE A 225 9.39 -13.57 -10.48
C PHE A 225 8.20 -14.11 -11.28
N THR A 226 6.99 -13.59 -11.07
CA THR A 226 5.80 -14.02 -11.80
C THR A 226 5.97 -13.83 -13.32
N ARG A 227 6.59 -12.73 -13.76
CA ARG A 227 6.85 -12.50 -15.19
C ARG A 227 7.84 -13.48 -15.78
N SER A 228 8.95 -13.72 -15.08
CA SER A 228 9.96 -14.65 -15.58
C SER A 228 9.41 -16.08 -15.62
N LEU A 229 8.48 -16.41 -14.72
CA LEU A 229 7.81 -17.72 -14.68
C LEU A 229 6.96 -17.96 -15.93
N TRP A 230 6.28 -16.95 -16.47
CA TRP A 230 5.55 -17.08 -17.75
C TRP A 230 6.47 -17.42 -18.93
N GLY A 231 7.65 -16.79 -18.98
CA GLY A 231 8.67 -17.12 -19.97
C GLY A 231 9.13 -18.57 -19.85
N LEU A 232 9.37 -19.02 -18.62
CA LEU A 232 9.73 -20.41 -18.35
C LEU A 232 8.61 -21.39 -18.72
N THR A 233 7.36 -21.08 -18.38
CA THR A 233 6.20 -21.90 -18.74
C THR A 233 6.09 -22.08 -20.24
N ALA A 234 6.31 -21.02 -21.04
CA ALA A 234 6.29 -21.12 -22.50
C ALA A 234 7.40 -22.04 -23.04
N VAL A 235 8.61 -21.94 -22.48
CA VAL A 235 9.74 -22.83 -22.82
C VAL A 235 9.40 -24.28 -22.46
N CYS A 236 8.96 -24.54 -21.24
CA CYS A 236 8.58 -25.88 -20.80
C CYS A 236 7.46 -26.48 -21.68
N MET A 237 6.46 -25.66 -22.05
CA MET A 237 5.37 -26.09 -22.92
C MET A 237 5.88 -26.48 -24.31
N LEU A 238 6.83 -25.73 -24.89
CA LEU A 238 7.43 -26.05 -26.18
C LEU A 238 8.21 -27.36 -26.14
N PHE A 239 9.03 -27.58 -25.10
CA PHE A 239 9.76 -28.84 -24.92
C PHE A 239 8.82 -30.03 -24.67
N TRP A 240 7.73 -29.81 -23.95
CA TRP A 240 6.69 -30.83 -23.76
C TRP A 240 6.04 -31.24 -25.08
N ILE A 241 5.70 -30.27 -25.94
CA ILE A 241 5.14 -30.54 -27.28
C ILE A 241 6.15 -31.29 -28.17
N CYS A 242 7.46 -30.98 -28.05
CA CYS A 242 8.53 -31.68 -28.77
C CYS A 242 8.82 -33.09 -28.22
N GLY A 243 8.13 -33.54 -27.18
CA GLY A 243 8.29 -34.88 -26.61
C GLY A 243 9.48 -35.04 -25.66
N ALA A 244 9.95 -33.97 -25.02
CA ALA A 244 10.97 -34.07 -23.98
C ALA A 244 10.46 -34.93 -22.81
N ARG A 245 11.05 -36.12 -22.61
CA ARG A 245 10.66 -37.05 -21.55
C ARG A 245 11.85 -37.44 -20.68
N PRO A 246 11.69 -37.45 -19.35
CA PRO A 246 12.70 -38.03 -18.49
C PRO A 246 12.76 -39.55 -18.77
N GLN A 247 13.98 -40.11 -18.82
CA GLN A 247 14.27 -41.56 -18.90
C GLN A 247 14.17 -42.25 -20.27
N MET A 248 13.98 -41.52 -21.38
CA MET A 248 14.13 -42.09 -22.72
C MET A 248 15.55 -41.87 -23.26
N GLY A 249 16.17 -42.94 -23.78
CA GLY A 249 17.40 -42.81 -24.57
C GLY A 249 17.14 -42.15 -25.93
N GLY A 250 18.18 -41.56 -26.53
CA GLY A 250 18.09 -40.92 -27.86
C GLY A 250 17.71 -39.44 -27.82
N TYR A 251 17.00 -38.97 -28.85
CA TYR A 251 16.69 -37.55 -29.07
C TYR A 251 15.85 -36.93 -27.94
N GLU A 252 14.85 -37.65 -27.44
CA GLU A 252 13.97 -37.18 -26.35
C GLU A 252 14.74 -36.91 -25.05
N GLY A 253 15.74 -37.75 -24.74
CA GLY A 253 16.63 -37.56 -23.61
C GLY A 253 17.52 -36.32 -23.76
N VAL A 254 18.05 -36.07 -24.96
CA VAL A 254 18.83 -34.86 -25.25
C VAL A 254 17.99 -33.60 -25.05
N LEU A 255 16.75 -33.58 -25.53
CA LEU A 255 15.82 -32.48 -25.31
C LEU A 255 15.55 -32.23 -23.82
N TRP A 256 15.38 -33.30 -23.04
CA TRP A 256 15.19 -33.19 -21.59
C TRP A 256 16.40 -32.55 -20.90
N TYR A 257 17.63 -32.93 -21.24
CA TYR A 257 18.83 -32.31 -20.68
C TYR A 257 18.99 -30.85 -21.10
N ILE A 258 18.64 -30.50 -22.34
CA ILE A 258 18.62 -29.10 -22.80
C ILE A 258 17.60 -28.30 -21.98
N LEU A 259 16.40 -28.84 -21.74
CA LEU A 259 15.39 -28.17 -20.91
C LEU A 259 15.90 -27.92 -19.49
N GLN A 260 16.54 -28.91 -18.85
CA GLN A 260 17.12 -28.73 -17.51
C GLN A 260 18.20 -27.64 -17.50
N PHE A 261 19.07 -27.62 -18.51
CA PHE A 261 20.08 -26.58 -18.67
C PHE A 261 19.45 -25.19 -18.83
N LEU A 262 18.39 -25.07 -19.63
CA LEU A 262 17.66 -23.80 -19.80
C LEU A 262 16.99 -23.33 -18.52
N ILE A 263 16.40 -24.24 -17.73
CA ILE A 263 15.83 -23.93 -16.40
C ILE A 263 16.92 -23.40 -15.46
N LEU A 264 18.11 -24.02 -15.47
CA LEU A 264 19.24 -23.58 -14.65
C LEU A 264 19.74 -22.20 -15.10
N CYS A 265 19.91 -21.99 -16.41
CA CYS A 265 20.28 -20.68 -16.97
C CYS A 265 19.25 -19.61 -16.60
N TRP A 266 17.95 -19.92 -16.69
CA TRP A 266 16.88 -19.02 -16.27
C TRP A 266 16.99 -18.65 -14.80
N ALA A 267 17.26 -19.61 -13.91
CA ALA A 267 17.40 -19.36 -12.47
C ALA A 267 18.60 -18.44 -12.16
N ILE A 268 19.72 -18.63 -12.87
CA ILE A 268 20.91 -17.78 -12.77
C ILE A 268 20.59 -16.36 -13.28
N CYS A 269 19.96 -16.23 -14.45
CA CYS A 269 19.56 -14.94 -15.00
C CYS A 269 18.58 -14.20 -14.08
N LEU A 270 17.63 -14.91 -13.47
CA LEU A 270 16.68 -14.33 -12.53
C LEU A 270 17.37 -13.84 -11.25
N SER A 271 18.33 -14.61 -10.74
CA SER A 271 19.14 -14.22 -9.58
C SER A 271 19.99 -12.98 -9.88
N ALA A 272 20.59 -12.91 -11.07
CA ALA A 272 21.35 -11.74 -11.51
C ALA A 272 20.44 -10.51 -11.69
N ALA A 273 19.26 -10.67 -12.28
CA ALA A 273 18.28 -9.60 -12.45
C ALA A 273 17.77 -9.07 -11.10
N ALA A 274 17.55 -9.96 -10.12
CA ALA A 274 17.20 -9.56 -8.76
C ALA A 274 18.32 -8.74 -8.10
N GLY A 275 19.59 -9.14 -8.29
CA GLY A 275 20.74 -8.38 -7.81
C GLY A 275 20.79 -6.95 -8.37
N LEU A 276 20.59 -6.79 -9.69
CA LEU A 276 20.56 -5.47 -10.34
C LEU A 276 19.41 -4.59 -9.82
N GLN A 277 18.25 -5.17 -9.51
CA GLN A 277 17.15 -4.39 -8.92
C GLN A 277 17.49 -3.86 -7.52
N ILE A 278 18.18 -4.64 -6.69
CA ILE A 278 18.62 -4.19 -5.36
C ILE A 278 19.53 -2.96 -5.49
N GLU A 279 20.47 -2.98 -6.43
CA GLU A 279 21.35 -1.83 -6.68
C GLU A 279 20.57 -0.60 -7.13
N HIS A 280 19.57 -0.78 -8.00
CA HIS A 280 18.71 0.30 -8.45
C HIS A 280 17.92 0.92 -7.30
N ILE A 281 17.33 0.10 -6.43
CA ILE A 281 16.59 0.56 -5.24
C ILE A 281 17.53 1.26 -4.25
N ARG A 282 18.75 0.74 -4.05
CA ARG A 282 19.77 1.42 -3.23
C ARG A 282 20.17 2.77 -3.82
N ALA A 283 20.36 2.87 -5.14
CA ALA A 283 20.68 4.13 -5.79
C ALA A 283 19.57 5.19 -5.61
N TYR A 284 18.31 4.79 -5.75
CA TYR A 284 17.16 5.65 -5.44
C TYR A 284 17.12 6.07 -3.97
N ALA A 285 17.51 5.19 -3.05
CA ALA A 285 17.56 5.49 -1.62
C ALA A 285 18.65 6.52 -1.23
N TYR A 286 19.71 6.67 -2.00
CA TYR A 286 20.73 7.69 -1.74
C TYR A 286 20.35 9.08 -2.28
N LEU A 287 19.42 9.14 -3.23
CA LEU A 287 18.96 10.38 -3.85
C LEU A 287 17.79 11.05 -3.10
N HIS A 288 17.19 10.37 -2.11
CA HIS A 288 16.00 10.82 -1.37
C HIS A 288 16.17 10.71 0.14
#